data_AF-U6L3T6-F1
#
_entry.id   AF-U6L3T6-F1
#
_cell.length_a   1.000
_cell.length_b   1.000
_cell.length_c   1.000
_cell.angle_alpha   90.00
_cell.angle_beta   90.00
_cell.angle_gamma   90.00
#
_symmetry.space_group_name_H-M   'P 1'
#
loop_
_entity.id
_entity.type
_entity.pdbx_description
1 polymer ?
#
loop_
_entity_poly.entity_id
_entity_poly.type
_entity_poly.pdbx_seq_one_letter_code
_entity_poly.pdbx_strand_id
1 'polypeptide(L)'
;MGDFLCSECKEGFSNNFESEELCTVCPQVSLNGCLLFLYYLGLLLFNIVMAYLNVSAGFNRRSIHSIVIKIASNFVTCMWVFCVIDLETLGVPSWFLRLQTDVQQQMSVSQKSRWLSIDCLLRSLFSLSYSETYFYSMLFYLLLPLALPAAATLLLYLLVSRLQQQQRSETQRKLLLLQQTQQFQLLSLSQQLREKLEEDRLFLMFRYVSLPEETLWRRLSKFLEDMTPVFVTIWFFIYTSTSRNMLSLLKCTGIEFGDTQGGTKFFLAAAMSMQCQVSPRSPYLPFFLLGVVGLLLWSVGIPLGAFLVLFVNRKNLNSKQTRLKFGFLHNGFVRQFWFWETVVFARKLAVLVVSSTAFFVSKSLPSATVAAATALAIAFNILHLKCQPFDKRQGDTSLAVSFRVFCGRWFNLGSPLGCSAGDSSIWGLLWGALEETVQFRVSFGLVERRQFIFRVSFGFFKGDRSILASPLGCSLRRQFS
;
A
#
# COMPACT_ATOMS: atom_id res chain seq x y z
N MET A 1 4.82 17.99 37.70
CA MET A 1 5.40 16.63 37.72
C MET A 1 4.62 15.84 36.69
N GLY A 2 5.26 15.44 35.60
CA GLY A 2 4.60 14.56 34.62
C GLY A 2 4.78 13.13 35.11
N ASP A 3 3.69 12.44 35.39
CA ASP A 3 3.72 11.03 35.75
C ASP A 3 4.18 10.24 34.51
N PHE A 4 5.44 9.83 34.50
CA PHE A 4 5.97 8.96 33.45
C PHE A 4 5.40 7.55 33.67
N LEU A 5 4.32 7.22 32.96
CA LEU A 5 3.82 5.86 32.88
C LEU A 5 4.88 4.97 32.22
N CYS A 6 5.22 3.85 32.86
CA CYS A 6 6.00 2.78 32.22
C CYS A 6 5.34 2.37 30.91
N SER A 7 6.03 2.54 29.77
CA SER A 7 5.52 2.13 28.46
C SER A 7 5.57 0.62 28.22
N GLU A 8 6.11 -0.15 29.18
CA GLU A 8 6.29 -1.59 29.06
C GLU A 8 5.17 -2.36 29.74
N CYS A 9 4.60 -3.31 28.99
CA CYS A 9 3.52 -4.14 29.48
C CYS A 9 4.03 -5.35 30.25
N LYS A 10 3.33 -5.71 31.33
CA LYS A 10 3.51 -6.99 32.04
C LYS A 10 3.26 -8.17 31.10
N GLU A 11 3.83 -9.33 31.42
CA GLU A 11 3.56 -10.58 30.71
C GLU A 11 2.05 -10.87 30.63
N GLY A 12 1.60 -11.36 29.48
CA GLY A 12 0.16 -11.53 29.17
C GLY A 12 -0.53 -10.24 28.68
N PHE A 13 0.17 -9.11 28.62
CA PHE A 13 -0.34 -7.84 28.10
C PHE A 13 0.57 -7.24 27.02
N SER A 14 -0.05 -6.49 26.10
CA SER A 14 0.63 -5.76 25.03
C SER A 14 -0.11 -4.47 24.65
N ASN A 15 0.66 -3.49 24.19
CA ASN A 15 0.24 -2.23 23.57
C ASN A 15 0.74 -2.13 22.11
N ASN A 16 1.14 -3.25 21.48
CA ASN A 16 1.69 -3.32 20.12
C ASN A 16 2.91 -2.39 19.89
N PHE A 17 3.66 -2.06 20.94
CA PHE A 17 4.83 -1.18 20.90
C PHE A 17 4.53 0.27 20.48
N GLU A 18 3.28 0.72 20.58
CA GLU A 18 2.93 2.12 20.41
C GLU A 18 3.16 2.87 21.73
N SER A 19 3.84 4.02 21.65
CA SER A 19 4.05 4.91 22.79
C SER A 19 2.72 5.52 23.24
N GLU A 20 2.48 5.63 24.55
CA GLU A 20 1.30 6.29 25.17
C GLU A 20 -0.03 5.53 25.07
N GLU A 21 -0.03 4.32 24.51
CA GLU A 21 -1.18 3.41 24.51
C GLU A 21 -1.24 2.52 25.75
N LEU A 22 -2.45 2.28 26.27
CA LEU A 22 -2.67 1.42 27.43
C LEU A 22 -2.45 -0.06 27.10
N CYS A 23 -1.79 -0.78 28.00
CA CYS A 23 -1.59 -2.23 27.88
C CYS A 23 -2.92 -3.00 27.91
N THR A 24 -3.11 -3.91 26.95
CA THR A 24 -4.30 -4.75 26.83
C THR A 24 -3.96 -6.23 26.93
N VAL A 25 -4.93 -7.05 27.36
CA VAL A 25 -4.74 -8.51 27.53
C VAL A 25 -4.48 -9.18 26.19
N CYS A 26 -3.47 -10.04 26.13
CA CYS A 26 -3.14 -10.83 24.95
C CYS A 26 -4.23 -11.87 24.65
N PRO A 27 -4.58 -12.08 23.35
CA PRO A 27 -5.50 -13.15 22.94
C PRO A 27 -4.90 -14.54 23.18
N GLN A 28 -5.77 -15.56 23.16
CA GLN A 28 -5.34 -16.97 23.23
C GLN A 28 -4.36 -17.33 22.09
N VAL A 29 -3.30 -18.07 22.41
CA VAL A 29 -2.19 -18.37 21.49
C VAL A 29 -2.65 -19.06 20.19
N SER A 30 -3.53 -20.06 20.30
CA SER A 30 -4.04 -20.80 19.13
C SER A 30 -4.88 -19.94 18.20
N LEU A 31 -5.75 -19.10 18.76
CA LEU A 31 -6.60 -18.19 18.02
C LEU A 31 -5.78 -17.08 17.35
N ASN A 32 -4.85 -16.47 18.08
CA ASN A 32 -3.93 -15.46 17.53
C ASN A 32 -3.07 -16.06 16.39
N GLY A 33 -2.50 -17.24 16.60
CA GLY A 33 -1.72 -17.94 15.58
C GLY A 33 -2.53 -18.26 14.32
N CYS A 34 -3.76 -18.74 14.47
CA CYS A 34 -4.67 -19.00 13.35
C CYS A 34 -5.02 -17.72 12.59
N LEU A 35 -5.38 -16.65 13.31
CA LEU A 35 -5.70 -15.36 12.70
C LEU A 35 -4.49 -14.76 11.96
N LEU A 36 -3.29 -14.82 12.54
CA LEU A 36 -2.06 -14.34 11.91
C LEU A 36 -1.77 -15.13 10.62
N PHE A 37 -1.92 -16.46 10.66
CA PHE A 37 -1.77 -17.30 9.47
C PHE A 37 -2.77 -16.90 8.38
N LEU A 38 -4.05 -16.76 8.72
CA LEU A 38 -5.10 -16.34 7.78
C LEU A 38 -4.84 -14.94 7.21
N TYR A 39 -4.34 -14.02 8.03
CA TYR A 39 -3.97 -12.67 7.60
C TYR A 39 -2.84 -12.70 6.56
N TYR A 40 -1.73 -13.41 6.84
CA TYR A 40 -0.61 -13.50 5.89
C TYR A 40 -0.98 -14.32 4.64
N LEU A 41 -1.83 -15.33 4.76
CA LEU A 41 -2.39 -16.05 3.61
C LEU A 41 -3.26 -15.12 2.76
N GLY A 42 -4.14 -14.33 3.38
CA GLY A 42 -4.96 -13.33 2.71
C GLY A 42 -4.12 -12.27 2.00
N LEU A 43 -3.07 -11.77 2.66
CA LEU A 43 -2.12 -10.83 2.09
C LEU A 43 -1.38 -11.43 0.88
N LEU A 44 -0.99 -12.70 0.95
CA LEU A 44 -0.36 -13.41 -0.16
C LEU A 44 -1.31 -13.53 -1.36
N LEU A 45 -2.55 -13.98 -1.12
CA LEU A 45 -3.59 -14.11 -2.15
C LEU A 45 -3.92 -12.76 -2.78
N PHE A 46 -4.07 -11.71 -1.97
CA PHE A 46 -4.29 -10.34 -2.45
C PHE A 46 -3.17 -9.91 -3.40
N ASN A 47 -1.90 -10.15 -3.04
CA ASN A 47 -0.76 -9.80 -3.89
C ASN A 47 -0.75 -10.58 -5.21
N ILE A 48 -1.10 -11.87 -5.19
CA ILE A 48 -1.21 -12.68 -6.41
C ILE A 48 -2.31 -12.14 -7.33
N VAL A 49 -3.49 -11.80 -6.79
CA VAL A 49 -4.58 -11.19 -7.55
C VAL A 49 -4.16 -9.84 -8.13
N MET A 50 -3.49 -9.01 -7.32
CA MET A 50 -2.98 -7.71 -7.78
C MET A 50 -1.97 -7.88 -8.93
N ALA A 51 -1.05 -8.83 -8.82
CA ALA A 51 -0.10 -9.14 -9.89
C ALA A 51 -0.80 -9.61 -11.17
N TYR A 52 -1.83 -10.45 -11.06
CA TYR A 52 -2.66 -10.87 -12.20
C TYR A 52 -3.35 -9.67 -12.87
N LEU A 53 -3.98 -8.79 -12.10
CA LEU A 53 -4.63 -7.58 -12.63
C LEU A 53 -3.63 -6.66 -13.35
N ASN A 54 -2.39 -6.58 -12.86
CA ASN A 54 -1.33 -5.81 -13.49
C ASN A 54 -0.89 -6.39 -14.83
N VAL A 55 -0.69 -7.71 -14.88
CA VAL A 55 -0.34 -8.42 -16.10
C VAL A 55 -1.46 -8.29 -17.12
N SER A 56 -2.72 -8.43 -16.69
CA SER A 56 -3.91 -8.22 -17.53
C SER A 56 -3.96 -6.80 -18.11
N ALA A 57 -3.63 -5.77 -17.31
CA ALA A 57 -3.47 -4.39 -17.79
C ALA A 57 -2.30 -4.18 -18.75
N GLY A 58 -1.27 -5.03 -18.64
CA GLY A 58 -0.19 -5.12 -19.60
C GLY A 58 -0.63 -5.72 -20.95
N PHE A 59 -1.69 -6.51 -21.03
CA PHE A 59 -2.25 -6.97 -22.31
C PHE A 59 -3.26 -5.96 -22.88
N ASN A 60 -4.22 -5.54 -22.05
CA ASN A 60 -5.27 -4.62 -22.46
C ASN A 60 -5.09 -3.25 -21.80
N ARG A 61 -4.66 -2.26 -22.59
CA ARG A 61 -4.37 -0.89 -22.12
C ARG A 61 -5.60 -0.16 -21.54
N ARG A 62 -6.81 -0.72 -21.73
CA ARG A 62 -8.09 -0.17 -21.21
C ARG A 62 -8.37 -0.52 -19.75
N SER A 63 -7.74 -1.55 -19.16
CA SER A 63 -8.02 -1.88 -17.76
C SER A 63 -7.32 -0.91 -16.81
N ILE A 64 -8.13 -0.22 -16.00
CA ILE A 64 -7.69 0.83 -15.07
C ILE A 64 -7.59 0.35 -13.62
N HIS A 65 -8.02 -0.89 -13.33
CA HIS A 65 -8.17 -1.39 -11.96
C HIS A 65 -6.89 -1.28 -11.13
N SER A 66 -5.74 -1.66 -11.68
CA SER A 66 -4.47 -1.58 -10.97
C SER A 66 -4.03 -0.15 -10.67
N ILE A 67 -4.39 0.81 -11.53
CA ILE A 67 -4.08 2.23 -11.33
C ILE A 67 -4.95 2.77 -10.20
N VAL A 68 -6.25 2.48 -10.23
CA VAL A 68 -7.21 2.91 -9.20
C VAL A 68 -6.81 2.38 -7.81
N ILE A 69 -6.41 1.11 -7.71
CA ILE A 69 -6.01 0.51 -6.42
C ILE A 69 -4.74 1.16 -5.86
N LYS A 70 -3.77 1.54 -6.70
CA LYS A 70 -2.58 2.28 -6.23
C LYS A 70 -2.95 3.66 -5.72
N ILE A 71 -3.81 4.38 -6.44
CA ILE A 71 -4.29 5.70 -6.02
C ILE A 71 -4.99 5.58 -4.67
N ALA A 72 -5.90 4.60 -4.52
CA ALA A 72 -6.58 4.32 -3.26
C ALA A 72 -5.60 3.95 -2.14
N SER A 73 -4.66 3.03 -2.37
CA SER A 73 -3.65 2.63 -1.37
C SER A 73 -2.78 3.80 -0.93
N ASN A 74 -2.37 4.65 -1.88
CA ASN A 74 -1.62 5.86 -1.57
C ASN A 74 -2.45 6.87 -0.77
N PHE A 75 -3.73 7.04 -1.09
CA PHE A 75 -4.66 7.87 -0.34
C PHE A 75 -4.79 7.39 1.12
N VAL A 76 -5.03 6.09 1.32
CA VAL A 76 -5.10 5.48 2.66
C VAL A 76 -3.81 5.71 3.44
N THR A 77 -2.66 5.60 2.78
CA THR A 77 -1.35 5.87 3.41
C THR A 77 -1.24 7.33 3.87
N CYS A 78 -1.73 8.29 3.09
CA CYS A 78 -1.67 9.71 3.45
C CYS A 78 -2.64 10.05 4.59
N MET A 79 -3.86 9.47 4.55
CA MET A 79 -4.86 9.66 5.59
C MET A 79 -4.41 9.13 6.95
N TRP A 80 -3.57 8.10 6.97
CA TRP A 80 -3.03 7.54 8.21
C TRP A 80 -2.21 8.54 9.05
N VAL A 81 -1.66 9.61 8.45
CA VAL A 81 -0.93 10.65 9.20
C VAL A 81 -1.83 11.38 10.20
N PHE A 82 -3.11 11.58 9.86
CA PHE A 82 -4.06 12.23 10.76
C PHE A 82 -4.34 11.38 12.01
N CYS A 83 -4.11 10.07 11.96
CA CYS A 83 -4.22 9.19 13.13
C CYS A 83 -3.06 9.35 14.14
N VAL A 84 -1.97 10.02 13.75
CA VAL A 84 -0.76 10.22 14.57
C VAL A 84 -0.75 11.60 15.24
N ILE A 85 -1.62 12.52 14.80
CA ILE A 85 -1.67 13.89 15.31
C ILE A 85 -2.76 13.97 16.39
N ASP A 86 -2.41 14.46 17.58
CA ASP A 86 -3.38 14.82 18.62
C ASP A 86 -4.18 16.05 18.21
N LEU A 87 -5.30 15.80 17.54
CA LEU A 87 -6.23 16.80 17.06
C LEU A 87 -6.90 17.60 18.18
N GLU A 88 -6.90 17.08 19.41
CA GLU A 88 -7.33 17.81 20.61
C GLU A 88 -6.46 19.07 20.87
N THR A 89 -5.16 18.99 20.58
CA THR A 89 -4.25 20.14 20.73
C THR A 89 -4.44 21.23 19.66
N LEU A 90 -5.10 20.88 18.56
CA LEU A 90 -5.35 21.75 17.41
C LEU A 90 -6.71 22.46 17.48
N GLY A 91 -7.51 22.22 18.52
CA GLY A 91 -8.79 22.90 18.72
C GLY A 91 -9.81 22.65 17.59
N VAL A 92 -9.75 21.48 16.95
CA VAL A 92 -10.63 21.18 15.82
C VAL A 92 -12.09 20.94 16.25
N PRO A 93 -13.06 21.18 15.36
CA PRO A 93 -14.48 20.93 15.66
C PRO A 93 -14.77 19.50 16.11
N SER A 94 -15.71 19.33 17.05
CA SER A 94 -16.06 18.03 17.65
C SER A 94 -16.64 16.99 16.68
N TRP A 95 -17.20 17.42 15.54
CA TRP A 95 -17.63 16.50 14.49
C TRP A 95 -16.43 15.86 13.76
N PHE A 96 -15.30 16.57 13.63
CA PHE A 96 -14.11 16.05 12.99
C PHE A 96 -13.37 15.05 13.88
N LEU A 97 -13.30 15.33 15.19
CA LEU A 97 -12.78 14.38 16.19
C LEU A 97 -13.55 13.05 16.15
N ARG A 98 -14.89 13.11 16.04
CA ARG A 98 -15.73 11.91 15.90
C ARG A 98 -15.45 11.16 14.59
N LEU A 99 -15.36 11.89 13.48
CA LEU A 99 -15.03 11.29 12.19
C LEU A 99 -13.65 10.62 12.22
N GLN A 100 -12.64 11.25 12.83
CA GLN A 100 -11.32 10.64 13.04
C GLN A 100 -11.44 9.35 13.84
N THR A 101 -12.14 9.34 14.97
CA THR A 101 -12.29 8.14 15.80
C THR A 101 -13.02 7.01 15.08
N ASP A 102 -14.02 7.32 14.24
CA ASP A 102 -14.80 6.35 13.48
C ASP A 102 -14.03 5.81 12.26
N VAL A 103 -13.36 6.69 11.52
CA VAL A 103 -12.49 6.33 10.38
C VAL A 103 -11.29 5.55 10.88
N GLN A 104 -10.67 5.96 12.00
CA GLN A 104 -9.60 5.22 12.65
C GLN A 104 -10.10 3.85 13.10
N GLN A 105 -11.33 3.73 13.60
CA GLN A 105 -11.92 2.45 13.97
C GLN A 105 -12.18 1.51 12.78
N GLN A 106 -12.47 2.04 11.59
CA GLN A 106 -12.74 1.24 10.38
C GLN A 106 -11.48 0.95 9.52
N MET A 107 -10.55 1.90 9.44
CA MET A 107 -9.36 1.81 8.58
C MET A 107 -8.18 1.11 9.28
N SER A 108 -8.18 1.06 10.62
CA SER A 108 -7.15 0.38 11.39
C SER A 108 -7.47 -1.11 11.62
N VAL A 109 -7.55 -1.87 10.52
CA VAL A 109 -7.41 -3.34 10.60
C VAL A 109 -6.06 -3.73 11.25
N SER A 110 -5.11 -2.80 11.38
CA SER A 110 -3.83 -3.00 12.08
C SER A 110 -3.73 -2.35 13.47
N GLN A 111 -4.75 -1.64 13.99
CA GLN A 111 -4.62 -0.92 15.27
C GLN A 111 -5.80 -1.11 16.23
N LYS A 112 -6.96 -1.61 15.77
CA LYS A 112 -8.06 -2.04 16.68
C LYS A 112 -8.34 -3.54 16.73
N SER A 113 -7.82 -4.37 15.82
CA SER A 113 -7.85 -5.82 16.04
C SER A 113 -6.69 -6.23 16.96
N ARG A 114 -6.88 -6.03 18.26
CA ARG A 114 -6.11 -6.59 19.39
C ARG A 114 -6.01 -8.14 19.39
N TRP A 115 -6.40 -8.77 18.28
CA TRP A 115 -6.48 -10.20 18.00
C TRP A 115 -5.34 -10.71 17.10
N LEU A 116 -4.58 -9.78 16.47
CA LEU A 116 -3.49 -10.07 15.53
C LEU A 116 -2.20 -9.40 16.03
N SER A 117 -1.57 -9.99 17.05
CA SER A 117 -0.35 -9.44 17.67
C SER A 117 0.78 -10.47 17.64
N ILE A 118 1.81 -10.20 16.84
CA ILE A 118 2.99 -11.06 16.70
C ILE A 118 3.78 -11.10 18.00
N ASP A 119 3.81 -9.99 18.72
CA ASP A 119 4.43 -9.82 20.02
C ASP A 119 3.83 -10.73 21.10
N CYS A 120 2.51 -10.80 21.24
CA CYS A 120 1.86 -11.73 22.17
C CYS A 120 2.20 -13.19 21.83
N LEU A 121 2.27 -13.54 20.54
CA LEU A 121 2.63 -14.89 20.10
C LEU A 121 4.09 -15.23 20.49
N LEU A 122 5.03 -14.33 20.19
CA LEU A 122 6.45 -14.49 20.51
C LEU A 122 6.69 -14.56 22.03
N ARG A 123 6.06 -13.67 22.79
CA ARG A 123 6.22 -13.59 24.24
C ARG A 123 5.66 -14.82 24.95
N SER A 124 4.54 -15.36 24.47
CA SER A 124 3.94 -16.58 25.02
C SER A 124 4.69 -17.87 24.64
N LEU A 125 5.31 -17.95 23.45
CA LEU A 125 6.01 -19.15 22.99
C LEU A 125 7.43 -19.27 23.57
N PHE A 126 8.12 -18.13 23.74
CA PHE A 126 9.54 -18.10 24.08
C PHE A 126 9.85 -17.45 25.43
N SER A 127 8.82 -17.03 26.21
CA SER A 127 8.96 -16.38 27.52
C SER A 127 9.98 -15.22 27.53
N LEU A 128 9.93 -14.40 26.48
CA LEU A 128 10.89 -13.30 26.25
C LEU A 128 10.54 -12.06 27.07
N SER A 129 11.55 -11.23 27.38
CA SER A 129 11.30 -9.89 27.92
C SER A 129 10.62 -8.99 26.88
N TYR A 130 10.05 -7.87 27.33
CA TYR A 130 9.31 -6.95 26.46
C TYR A 130 10.21 -6.36 25.36
N SER A 131 11.43 -5.95 25.70
CA SER A 131 12.42 -5.39 24.77
C SER A 131 13.00 -6.43 23.80
N GLU A 132 13.24 -7.66 24.25
CA GLU A 132 13.62 -8.78 23.36
C GLU A 132 12.48 -9.11 22.38
N THR A 133 11.24 -9.16 22.85
CA THR A 133 10.07 -9.39 22.00
C THR A 133 9.95 -8.32 20.92
N TYR A 134 10.21 -7.05 21.28
CA TYR A 134 10.26 -5.95 20.32
C TYR A 134 11.36 -6.17 19.27
N PHE A 135 12.57 -6.53 19.68
CA PHE A 135 13.68 -6.83 18.78
C PHE A 135 13.32 -7.92 17.76
N TYR A 136 12.81 -9.06 18.23
CA TYR A 136 12.45 -10.19 17.36
C TYR A 136 11.25 -9.88 16.46
N SER A 137 10.29 -9.08 16.93
CA SER A 137 9.18 -8.59 16.09
C SER A 137 9.71 -7.72 14.94
N MET A 138 10.65 -6.82 15.21
CA MET A 138 11.28 -6.00 14.16
C MET A 138 12.14 -6.84 13.22
N LEU A 139 12.85 -7.85 13.73
CA LEU A 139 13.57 -8.82 12.90
C LEU A 139 12.64 -9.57 11.95
N PHE A 140 11.46 -9.98 12.43
CA PHE A 140 10.43 -10.58 11.59
C PHE A 140 10.00 -9.61 10.47
N TYR A 141 9.74 -8.34 10.77
CA TYR A 141 9.38 -7.33 9.76
C TYR A 141 10.52 -6.98 8.79
N LEU A 142 11.77 -7.14 9.20
CA LEU A 142 12.94 -7.02 8.31
C LEU A 142 12.99 -8.17 7.30
N LEU A 143 12.67 -9.39 7.72
CA LEU A 143 12.71 -10.60 6.89
C LEU A 143 11.45 -10.77 6.03
N LEU A 144 10.34 -10.15 6.42
CA LEU A 144 9.05 -10.25 5.74
C LEU A 144 9.08 -9.90 4.23
N PRO A 145 9.79 -8.83 3.76
CA PRO A 145 9.96 -8.54 2.34
C PRO A 145 10.71 -9.60 1.54
N LEU A 146 11.38 -10.57 2.18
CA LEU A 146 12.01 -11.73 1.55
C LEU A 146 11.16 -12.99 1.69
N ALA A 147 10.62 -13.22 2.88
CA ALA A 147 9.82 -14.40 3.20
C ALA A 147 8.53 -14.47 2.37
N LEU A 148 7.82 -13.36 2.19
CA LEU A 148 6.57 -13.35 1.42
C LEU A 148 6.78 -13.66 -0.07
N PRO A 149 7.74 -13.04 -0.79
CA PRO A 149 8.08 -13.44 -2.15
C PRO A 149 8.53 -14.89 -2.28
N ALA A 150 9.32 -15.40 -1.32
CA ALA A 150 9.76 -16.79 -1.31
C ALA A 150 8.57 -17.76 -1.17
N ALA A 151 7.66 -17.48 -0.23
CA ALA A 151 6.42 -18.24 -0.05
C ALA A 151 5.52 -18.19 -1.29
N ALA A 152 5.37 -17.01 -1.91
CA ALA A 152 4.62 -16.85 -3.16
C ALA A 152 5.23 -17.69 -4.29
N THR A 153 6.56 -17.69 -4.41
CA THR A 153 7.30 -18.45 -5.43
C THR A 153 7.08 -19.94 -5.25
N LEU A 154 7.20 -20.46 -4.02
CA LEU A 154 6.95 -21.86 -3.72
C LEU A 154 5.51 -22.26 -4.04
N LEU A 155 4.53 -21.48 -3.58
CA LEU A 155 3.11 -21.77 -3.79
C LEU A 155 2.75 -21.76 -5.29
N LEU A 156 3.20 -20.76 -6.03
CA LEU A 156 2.95 -20.65 -7.47
C LEU A 156 3.72 -21.70 -8.26
N TYR A 157 4.92 -22.07 -7.85
CA TYR A 157 5.67 -23.16 -8.46
C TYR A 157 4.94 -24.50 -8.31
N LEU A 158 4.43 -24.81 -7.11
CA LEU A 158 3.64 -26.01 -6.87
C LEU A 158 2.34 -26.01 -7.68
N LEU A 159 1.63 -24.87 -7.73
CA LEU A 159 0.41 -24.72 -8.52
C LEU A 159 0.67 -24.90 -10.01
N VAL A 160 1.68 -24.23 -10.56
CA VAL A 160 2.05 -24.32 -11.99
C VAL A 160 2.51 -25.74 -12.32
N SER A 161 3.30 -26.38 -11.45
CA SER A 161 3.75 -27.76 -11.66
C SER A 161 2.57 -28.75 -11.71
N ARG A 162 1.59 -28.59 -10.81
CA ARG A 162 0.36 -29.41 -10.82
C ARG A 162 -0.45 -29.20 -12.11
N LEU A 163 -0.59 -27.95 -12.55
CA LEU A 163 -1.33 -27.62 -13.76
C LEU A 163 -0.60 -28.07 -15.04
N GLN A 164 0.73 -27.98 -15.06
CA GLN A 164 1.56 -28.54 -16.13
C GLN A 164 1.38 -30.05 -16.23
N GLN A 165 1.31 -30.74 -15.08
CA GLN A 165 1.04 -32.17 -15.05
C GLN A 165 -0.36 -32.50 -15.60
N GLN A 166 -1.37 -31.71 -15.24
CA GLN A 166 -2.73 -31.86 -15.78
C GLN A 166 -2.82 -31.58 -17.29
N GLN A 167 -2.08 -30.58 -17.79
CA GLN A 167 -2.05 -30.21 -19.22
C GLN A 167 -0.96 -30.94 -20.02
N ARG A 168 -0.37 -31.99 -19.47
CA ARG A 168 0.74 -32.71 -20.11
C ARG A 168 0.36 -33.26 -21.48
N SER A 169 -0.85 -33.80 -21.63
CA SER A 169 -1.35 -34.34 -22.90
C SER A 169 -1.45 -33.27 -23.98
N GLU A 170 -2.07 -32.13 -23.69
CA GLU A 170 -2.17 -30.98 -24.60
C GLU A 170 -0.78 -30.45 -24.97
N THR A 171 0.13 -30.36 -24.00
CA THR A 171 1.52 -29.92 -24.23
C THR A 171 2.24 -30.88 -25.18
N GLN A 172 2.10 -32.19 -24.97
CA GLN A 172 2.67 -33.21 -25.84
C GLN A 172 2.13 -33.13 -27.27
N ARG A 173 0.82 -32.91 -27.45
CA ARG A 173 0.22 -32.72 -28.78
C ARG A 173 0.81 -31.52 -29.50
N LYS A 174 0.95 -30.37 -28.82
CA LYS A 174 1.58 -29.17 -29.38
C LYS A 174 3.05 -29.41 -29.77
N LEU A 175 3.81 -30.11 -28.93
CA LEU A 175 5.21 -30.44 -29.20
C LEU A 175 5.37 -31.43 -30.36
N LEU A 176 4.48 -32.42 -30.48
CA LEU A 176 4.46 -33.36 -31.61
C LEU A 176 4.16 -32.65 -32.93
N LEU A 177 3.23 -31.69 -32.95
CA LEU A 177 2.97 -30.87 -34.14
C LEU A 177 4.20 -30.04 -34.54
N LEU A 178 4.94 -29.51 -33.57
CA LEU A 178 6.20 -28.81 -33.82
C LEU A 178 7.27 -29.76 -34.40
N GLN A 179 7.39 -30.97 -33.86
CA GLN A 179 8.34 -31.97 -34.35
C GLN A 179 8.00 -32.42 -35.78
N GLN A 180 6.71 -32.66 -36.08
CA GLN A 180 6.25 -33.03 -37.41
C GLN A 180 6.52 -31.92 -38.44
N THR A 181 6.23 -30.66 -38.10
CA THR A 181 6.49 -29.53 -39.03
C THR A 181 7.97 -29.34 -39.32
N GLN A 182 8.86 -29.60 -38.36
CA GLN A 182 10.30 -29.64 -38.60
C GLN A 182 10.71 -30.79 -39.53
N GLN A 183 10.11 -31.97 -39.39
CA GLN A 183 10.39 -33.12 -40.26
C GLN A 183 9.99 -32.87 -41.72
N PHE A 184 8.86 -32.19 -41.97
CA PHE A 184 8.42 -31.81 -43.32
C PHE A 184 9.15 -30.58 -43.90
N GLN A 185 10.21 -30.09 -43.26
CA GLN A 185 11.03 -28.94 -43.68
C GLN A 185 10.27 -27.63 -43.92
N LEU A 186 9.12 -27.43 -43.25
CA LEU A 186 8.35 -26.19 -43.30
C LEU A 186 8.96 -25.14 -42.35
N LEU A 187 10.13 -24.61 -42.71
CA LEU A 187 10.95 -23.72 -41.87
C LEU A 187 10.15 -22.53 -41.32
N SER A 188 9.44 -21.79 -42.19
CA SER A 188 8.66 -20.61 -41.80
C SER A 188 7.54 -20.94 -40.82
N LEU A 189 6.80 -22.04 -41.05
CA LEU A 189 5.72 -22.48 -40.18
C LEU A 189 6.26 -22.97 -38.83
N SER A 190 7.37 -23.71 -38.84
CA SER A 190 8.01 -24.22 -37.62
C SER A 190 8.47 -23.09 -36.71
N GLN A 191 8.99 -21.99 -37.30
CA GLN A 191 9.42 -20.81 -36.56
C GLN A 191 8.23 -20.05 -35.97
N GLN A 192 7.16 -19.83 -36.75
CA GLN A 192 5.93 -19.21 -36.26
C GLN A 192 5.27 -20.02 -35.13
N LEU A 193 5.26 -21.35 -35.27
CA LEU A 193 4.70 -22.24 -34.25
C LEU A 193 5.55 -22.21 -32.97
N ARG A 194 6.88 -22.20 -33.10
CA ARG A 194 7.81 -22.07 -31.97
C ARG A 194 7.61 -20.74 -31.22
N GLU A 195 7.51 -19.63 -31.94
CA GLU A 195 7.22 -18.31 -31.35
C GLU A 195 5.88 -18.30 -30.61
N LYS A 196 4.83 -18.87 -31.23
CA LYS A 196 3.51 -18.98 -30.60
C LYS A 196 3.51 -19.85 -29.34
N LEU A 197 4.21 -20.98 -29.35
CA LEU A 197 4.35 -21.86 -28.18
C LEU A 197 5.16 -21.19 -27.05
N GLU A 198 6.15 -20.37 -27.38
CA GLU A 198 6.94 -19.63 -26.37
C GLU A 198 6.14 -18.46 -25.76
N GLU A 199 5.17 -17.92 -26.50
CA GLU A 199 4.24 -16.89 -26.02
C GLU A 199 3.01 -17.43 -25.29
N ASP A 200 2.74 -18.75 -25.35
CA ASP A 200 1.61 -19.39 -24.67
C ASP A 200 1.78 -19.33 -23.15
N ARG A 201 0.83 -18.66 -22.48
CA ARG A 201 0.89 -18.39 -21.03
C ARG A 201 -0.27 -19.01 -20.29
N LEU A 202 0.05 -19.69 -19.19
CA LEU A 202 -0.91 -20.12 -18.19
C LEU A 202 -1.28 -18.92 -17.29
N PHE A 203 -2.58 -18.70 -17.07
CA PHE A 203 -3.13 -17.55 -16.32
C PHE A 203 -2.59 -16.18 -16.78
N LEU A 204 -2.29 -16.02 -18.08
CA LEU A 204 -1.69 -14.81 -18.66
C LEU A 204 -0.28 -14.46 -18.14
N MET A 205 0.27 -15.23 -17.19
CA MET A 205 1.48 -14.88 -16.44
C MET A 205 2.64 -15.83 -16.73
N PHE A 206 2.44 -17.14 -16.59
CA PHE A 206 3.52 -18.13 -16.59
C PHE A 206 3.68 -18.82 -17.95
N ARG A 207 4.88 -18.81 -18.51
CA ARG A 207 5.25 -19.63 -19.67
C ARG A 207 5.36 -21.09 -19.21
N TYR A 208 4.54 -21.97 -19.77
CA TYR A 208 4.43 -23.36 -19.30
C TYR A 208 5.01 -24.40 -20.27
N VAL A 209 5.09 -24.07 -21.56
CA VAL A 209 5.65 -24.99 -22.57
C VAL A 209 7.17 -24.97 -22.48
N SER A 210 7.76 -26.11 -22.10
CA SER A 210 9.21 -26.30 -22.09
C SER A 210 9.65 -27.01 -23.36
N LEU A 211 10.57 -26.39 -24.10
CA LEU A 211 11.19 -27.03 -25.26
C LEU A 211 12.15 -28.15 -24.79
N PRO A 212 12.24 -29.27 -25.52
CA PRO A 212 13.02 -30.43 -25.10
C PRO A 212 14.52 -30.16 -24.96
N GLU A 213 15.06 -29.16 -25.67
CA GLU A 213 16.49 -28.78 -25.66
C GLU A 213 16.88 -27.85 -24.48
N GLU A 214 15.92 -27.46 -23.62
CA GLU A 214 16.15 -26.45 -22.57
C GLU A 214 16.69 -27.05 -21.26
N THR A 215 17.77 -26.48 -20.73
CA THR A 215 18.36 -26.83 -19.43
C THR A 215 17.45 -26.45 -18.24
N LEU A 216 17.62 -27.12 -17.10
CA LEU A 216 16.86 -26.84 -15.88
C LEU A 216 17.02 -25.38 -15.40
N TRP A 217 18.24 -24.84 -15.46
CA TRP A 217 18.53 -23.45 -15.08
C TRP A 217 17.78 -22.44 -15.95
N ARG A 218 17.65 -22.72 -17.25
CA ARG A 218 16.91 -21.86 -18.16
C ARG A 218 15.41 -21.88 -17.87
N ARG A 219 14.86 -23.04 -17.48
CA ARG A 219 13.47 -23.17 -17.02
C ARG A 219 13.22 -22.39 -15.73
N LEU A 220 14.10 -22.53 -14.74
CA LEU A 220 14.00 -21.80 -13.48
C LEU A 220 14.13 -20.28 -13.69
N SER A 221 15.07 -19.84 -14.53
CA SER A 221 15.26 -18.44 -14.87
C SER A 221 14.01 -17.85 -15.55
N LYS A 222 13.41 -18.56 -16.52
CA LYS A 222 12.14 -18.15 -17.15
C LYS A 222 11.01 -18.01 -16.12
N PHE A 223 10.90 -18.95 -15.18
CA PHE A 223 9.91 -18.89 -14.11
C PHE A 223 10.11 -17.70 -13.16
N LEU A 224 11.34 -17.46 -12.70
CA LEU A 224 11.67 -16.30 -11.87
C LEU A 224 11.41 -14.98 -12.60
N GLU A 225 11.65 -14.95 -13.91
CA GLU A 225 11.36 -13.79 -14.74
C GLU A 225 9.84 -13.51 -14.81
N ASP A 226 9.02 -14.55 -14.88
CA ASP A 226 7.55 -14.44 -14.87
C ASP A 226 6.99 -14.09 -13.48
N MET A 227 7.73 -14.36 -12.40
CA MET A 227 7.40 -13.97 -11.02
C MET A 227 7.68 -12.49 -10.71
N THR A 228 8.42 -11.79 -11.58
CA THR A 228 8.77 -10.37 -11.40
C THR A 228 7.58 -9.47 -11.01
N PRO A 229 6.40 -9.55 -11.66
CA PRO A 229 5.26 -8.70 -11.29
C PRO A 229 4.75 -8.97 -9.87
N VAL A 230 4.84 -10.21 -9.39
CA VAL A 230 4.45 -10.59 -8.02
C VAL A 230 5.41 -9.97 -7.00
N PHE A 231 6.72 -10.03 -7.27
CA PHE A 231 7.73 -9.44 -6.40
C PHE A 231 7.54 -7.92 -6.29
N VAL A 232 7.35 -7.26 -7.42
CA VAL A 232 7.11 -5.82 -7.50
C VAL A 232 5.84 -5.42 -6.72
N THR A 233 4.74 -6.18 -6.83
CA THR A 233 3.52 -5.87 -6.05
C THR A 233 3.70 -6.08 -4.56
N ILE A 234 4.34 -7.19 -4.17
CA ILE A 234 4.58 -7.50 -2.75
C ILE A 234 5.43 -6.40 -2.11
N TRP A 235 6.54 -6.03 -2.74
CA TRP A 235 7.39 -4.95 -2.23
C TRP A 235 6.68 -3.61 -2.17
N PHE A 236 5.82 -3.27 -3.14
CA PHE A 236 5.05 -2.03 -3.11
C PHE A 236 4.13 -1.94 -1.88
N PHE A 237 3.38 -3.01 -1.58
CA PHE A 237 2.43 -2.98 -0.47
C PHE A 237 3.13 -3.06 0.89
N ILE A 238 4.21 -3.82 1.01
CA ILE A 238 4.96 -3.98 2.26
C ILE A 238 5.81 -2.74 2.59
N TYR A 239 6.26 -2.00 1.58
CA TYR A 239 7.20 -0.87 1.71
C TYR A 239 6.88 0.08 2.88
N THR A 240 5.63 0.54 2.98
CA THR A 240 5.24 1.54 3.98
C THR A 240 5.29 0.97 5.40
N SER A 241 4.80 -0.27 5.57
CA SER A 241 4.78 -0.98 6.86
C SER A 241 6.20 -1.28 7.35
N THR A 242 7.03 -1.88 6.50
CA THR A 242 8.43 -2.17 6.85
C THR A 242 9.21 -0.88 7.14
N SER A 243 9.06 0.18 6.33
CA SER A 243 9.77 1.44 6.58
C SER A 243 9.40 2.06 7.94
N ARG A 244 8.12 2.02 8.32
CA ARG A 244 7.68 2.50 9.64
C ARG A 244 8.28 1.68 10.78
N ASN A 245 8.26 0.35 10.67
CA ASN A 245 8.82 -0.55 11.69
C ASN A 245 10.34 -0.41 11.82
N MET A 246 11.06 -0.19 10.72
CA MET A 246 12.51 0.05 10.78
C MET A 246 12.83 1.44 11.37
N LEU A 247 11.98 2.43 11.13
CA LEU A 247 12.12 3.76 11.70
C LEU A 247 11.78 3.81 13.20
N SER A 248 10.87 2.97 13.69
CA SER A 248 10.51 2.91 15.10
C SER A 248 11.68 2.44 15.99
N LEU A 249 12.59 1.61 15.47
CA LEU A 249 13.84 1.21 16.15
C LEU A 249 14.78 2.40 16.46
N LEU A 250 14.64 3.49 15.71
CA LEU A 250 15.43 4.70 15.92
C LEU A 250 14.74 5.68 16.87
N LYS A 251 13.41 5.59 17.08
CA LYS A 251 12.61 6.58 17.82
C LYS A 251 12.98 6.61 19.31
N CYS A 252 13.71 7.64 19.73
CA CYS A 252 14.11 7.83 21.13
C CYS A 252 13.41 9.02 21.77
N THR A 253 12.97 8.87 23.01
CA THR A 253 12.35 9.90 23.85
C THR A 253 13.30 10.37 24.94
N GLY A 254 13.46 11.69 25.07
CA GLY A 254 14.25 12.31 26.13
C GLY A 254 13.43 12.47 27.41
N ILE A 255 13.97 12.01 28.53
CA ILE A 255 13.42 12.20 29.87
C ILE A 255 14.38 13.08 30.66
N GLU A 256 13.89 14.22 31.14
CA GLU A 256 14.63 15.13 32.02
C GLU A 256 14.57 14.60 33.45
N PHE A 257 15.67 14.04 33.93
CA PHE A 257 15.85 13.77 35.36
C PHE A 257 16.35 15.07 35.98
N GLY A 258 15.68 15.55 37.03
CA GLY A 258 16.01 16.83 37.66
C GLY A 258 17.50 16.97 37.99
N ASP A 259 17.95 18.21 38.17
CA ASP A 259 19.37 18.63 38.21
C ASP A 259 20.28 17.80 39.15
N THR A 260 19.72 17.13 40.16
CA THR A 260 20.46 16.32 41.14
C THR A 260 20.86 14.92 40.65
N GLN A 261 20.30 14.40 39.54
CA GLN A 261 20.58 13.00 39.08
C GLN A 261 20.90 12.85 37.58
N GLY A 262 21.38 13.91 36.93
CA GLY A 262 22.15 13.80 35.68
C GLY A 262 21.36 13.96 34.39
N GLY A 263 20.76 15.14 34.19
CA GLY A 263 20.39 15.68 32.88
C GLY A 263 19.33 14.90 32.10
N THR A 264 19.15 15.27 30.82
CA THR A 264 18.23 14.60 29.89
C THR A 264 18.85 13.28 29.39
N LYS A 265 18.20 12.14 29.66
CA LYS A 265 18.59 10.83 29.11
C LYS A 265 17.57 10.37 28.08
N PHE A 266 18.03 9.74 27.00
CA PHE A 266 17.19 9.26 25.92
C PHE A 266 16.94 7.75 26.05
N PHE A 267 15.68 7.34 25.92
CA PHE A 267 15.24 5.94 25.94
C PHE A 267 14.48 5.61 24.66
N LEU A 268 14.43 4.32 24.31
CA LEU A 268 13.70 3.87 23.15
C LEU A 268 12.19 3.99 23.42
N ALA A 269 11.47 4.70 22.54
CA ALA A 269 10.07 5.03 22.75
C ALA A 269 9.16 3.79 22.84
N ALA A 270 9.50 2.74 22.08
CA ALA A 270 8.79 1.47 22.10
C ALA A 270 9.08 0.65 23.36
N ALA A 271 10.31 0.67 23.88
CA ALA A 271 10.75 -0.11 25.04
C ALA A 271 11.68 0.72 25.94
N MET A 272 11.10 1.38 26.95
CA MET A 272 11.82 2.33 27.81
C MET A 272 12.89 1.68 28.71
N SER A 273 12.96 0.36 28.82
CA SER A 273 14.09 -0.35 29.46
C SER A 273 15.41 -0.17 28.70
N MET A 274 15.36 0.21 27.42
CA MET A 274 16.53 0.38 26.57
C MET A 274 16.93 1.86 26.49
N GLN A 275 18.09 2.19 27.06
CA GLN A 275 18.67 3.53 26.93
C GLN A 275 19.32 3.70 25.55
N CYS A 276 18.96 4.77 24.84
CA CYS A 276 19.48 5.11 23.52
C CYS A 276 20.90 5.67 23.59
N GLN A 277 21.89 4.82 23.89
CA GLN A 277 23.30 5.17 23.87
C GLN A 277 24.00 4.40 22.76
N VAL A 278 24.57 5.11 21.78
CA VAL A 278 25.32 4.51 20.67
C VAL A 278 26.77 4.27 21.11
N SER A 279 26.98 3.17 21.83
CA SER A 279 28.31 2.72 22.29
C SER A 279 28.52 1.25 21.94
N PRO A 280 29.75 0.78 21.64
CA PRO A 280 30.01 -0.62 21.27
C PRO A 280 29.57 -1.66 22.31
N ARG A 281 29.48 -1.28 23.58
CA ARG A 281 29.08 -2.14 24.70
C ARG A 281 27.61 -1.98 25.10
N SER A 282 26.84 -1.09 24.45
CA SER A 282 25.47 -0.83 24.86
C SER A 282 24.50 -1.90 24.32
N PRO A 283 23.45 -2.24 25.09
CA PRO A 283 22.41 -3.17 24.63
C PRO A 283 21.54 -2.59 23.51
N TYR A 284 21.61 -1.27 23.25
CA TYR A 284 20.87 -0.59 22.18
C TYR A 284 21.51 -0.74 20.79
N LEU A 285 22.82 -1.00 20.71
CA LEU A 285 23.54 -1.07 19.43
C LEU A 285 22.91 -2.05 18.41
N PRO A 286 22.47 -3.27 18.79
CA PRO A 286 21.81 -4.19 17.86
C PRO A 286 20.50 -3.63 17.29
N PHE A 287 19.70 -2.91 18.10
CA PHE A 287 18.45 -2.28 17.65
C PHE A 287 18.73 -1.18 16.63
N PHE A 288 19.73 -0.33 16.93
CA PHE A 288 20.16 0.73 16.02
C PHE A 288 20.65 0.16 14.68
N LEU A 289 21.52 -0.87 14.71
CA LEU A 289 22.03 -1.51 13.50
C LEU A 289 20.89 -2.16 12.69
N LEU A 290 19.96 -2.85 13.36
CA LEU A 290 18.81 -3.46 12.71
C LEU A 290 17.95 -2.41 11.97
N GLY A 291 17.68 -1.27 12.63
CA GLY A 291 16.92 -0.17 12.06
C GLY A 291 17.61 0.48 10.87
N VAL A 292 18.90 0.83 11.00
CA VAL A 292 19.68 1.44 9.91
C VAL A 292 19.81 0.51 8.72
N VAL A 293 20.17 -0.76 8.94
CA VAL A 293 20.29 -1.76 7.87
C VAL A 293 18.93 -1.96 7.19
N GLY A 294 17.85 -2.07 7.96
CA GLY A 294 16.50 -2.21 7.41
C GLY A 294 16.04 -1.01 6.57
N LEU A 295 16.32 0.22 7.02
CA LEU A 295 16.02 1.43 6.26
C LEU A 295 16.83 1.51 4.96
N LEU A 296 18.13 1.18 5.00
CA LEU A 296 18.97 1.19 3.81
C LEU A 296 18.53 0.13 2.80
N LEU A 297 18.28 -1.10 3.24
CA LEU A 297 17.89 -2.20 2.37
C LEU A 297 16.49 -2.02 1.77
N TRP A 298 15.51 -1.66 2.60
CA TRP A 298 14.10 -1.69 2.18
C TRP A 298 13.55 -0.31 1.87
N SER A 299 13.79 0.69 2.72
CA SER A 299 13.22 2.04 2.52
C SER A 299 13.93 2.81 1.40
N VAL A 300 15.25 2.68 1.29
CA VAL A 300 16.03 3.32 0.22
C VAL A 300 16.27 2.35 -0.95
N GLY A 301 16.55 1.08 -0.66
CA GLY A 301 16.83 0.08 -1.69
C GLY A 301 15.66 -0.21 -2.63
N ILE A 302 14.42 -0.28 -2.15
CA ILE A 302 13.25 -0.52 -3.03
C ILE A 302 13.05 0.62 -4.05
N PRO A 303 12.98 1.91 -3.66
CA PRO A 303 12.84 3.01 -4.62
C PRO A 303 14.02 3.11 -5.60
N LEU A 304 15.25 2.94 -5.12
CA LEU A 304 16.44 2.94 -5.98
C LEU A 304 16.42 1.77 -6.96
N GLY A 305 16.11 0.55 -6.50
CA GLY A 305 15.98 -0.62 -7.36
C GLY A 305 14.91 -0.43 -8.44
N ALA A 306 13.73 0.07 -8.07
CA ALA A 306 12.66 0.40 -9.02
C ALA A 306 13.12 1.44 -10.06
N PHE A 307 13.82 2.49 -9.62
CA PHE A 307 14.36 3.52 -10.51
C PHE A 307 15.41 2.96 -11.47
N LEU A 308 16.39 2.21 -10.96
CA LEU A 308 17.47 1.62 -11.76
C LEU A 308 16.93 0.66 -12.83
N VAL A 309 16.02 -0.22 -12.45
CA VAL A 309 15.40 -1.18 -13.36
C VAL A 309 14.64 -0.47 -14.49
N LEU A 310 13.87 0.57 -14.16
CA LEU A 310 13.17 1.37 -15.16
C LEU A 310 14.12 2.22 -16.01
N PHE A 311 15.20 2.73 -15.43
CA PHE A 311 16.20 3.53 -16.13
C PHE A 311 16.93 2.72 -17.20
N VAL A 312 17.37 1.50 -16.85
CA VAL A 312 18.00 0.57 -17.81
C VAL A 312 17.05 0.23 -18.96
N ASN A 313 15.77 0.03 -18.64
CA ASN A 313 14.74 -0.35 -19.63
C ASN A 313 14.02 0.83 -20.29
N ARG A 314 14.42 2.09 -20.02
CA ARG A 314 13.66 3.30 -20.38
C ARG A 314 13.28 3.42 -21.86
N LYS A 315 14.15 2.91 -22.76
CA LYS A 315 13.93 2.95 -24.21
C LYS A 315 12.83 1.97 -24.66
N ASN A 316 12.67 0.86 -23.94
CA ASN A 316 11.82 -0.27 -24.30
C ASN A 316 10.63 -0.50 -23.35
N LEU A 317 10.26 0.49 -22.50
CA LEU A 317 9.17 0.38 -21.52
C LEU A 317 7.81 0.01 -22.12
N ASN A 318 7.54 0.44 -23.36
CA ASN A 318 6.28 0.14 -24.04
C ASN A 318 6.27 -1.21 -24.75
N SER A 319 7.39 -1.94 -24.75
CA SER A 319 7.41 -3.30 -25.30
C SER A 319 6.48 -4.20 -24.48
N LYS A 320 5.84 -5.17 -25.14
CA LYS A 320 4.91 -6.09 -24.46
C LYS A 320 5.59 -6.78 -23.27
N GLN A 321 6.82 -7.26 -23.45
CA GLN A 321 7.56 -7.97 -22.40
C GLN A 321 7.88 -7.08 -21.18
N THR A 322 8.43 -5.88 -21.39
CA THR A 322 8.74 -4.95 -20.29
C THR A 322 7.48 -4.49 -19.57
N ARG A 323 6.40 -4.22 -20.32
CA ARG A 323 5.11 -3.79 -19.76
C ARG A 323 4.44 -4.87 -18.91
N LEU A 324 4.62 -6.14 -19.23
CA LEU A 324 4.07 -7.23 -18.41
C LEU A 324 4.85 -7.41 -17.10
N LYS A 325 6.18 -7.19 -17.12
CA LYS A 325 7.05 -7.31 -15.94
C LYS A 325 6.97 -6.10 -15.01
N PHE A 326 7.17 -4.91 -15.56
CA PHE A 326 7.32 -3.65 -14.80
C PHE A 326 6.15 -2.70 -14.99
N GLY A 327 5.07 -3.13 -15.68
CA GLY A 327 3.88 -2.31 -15.88
C GLY A 327 3.29 -1.81 -14.57
N PHE A 328 3.44 -2.52 -13.46
CA PHE A 328 3.03 -2.00 -12.17
C PHE A 328 3.78 -0.72 -11.75
N LEU A 329 5.05 -0.54 -12.10
CA LEU A 329 5.80 0.65 -11.71
C LEU A 329 5.58 1.86 -12.63
N HIS A 330 5.14 1.66 -13.87
CA HIS A 330 5.04 2.77 -14.84
C HIS A 330 3.67 2.91 -15.54
N ASN A 331 2.78 1.92 -15.46
CA ASN A 331 1.44 2.04 -16.05
C ASN A 331 0.59 3.03 -15.24
N GLY A 332 -0.10 3.90 -15.98
CA GLY A 332 -0.91 4.98 -15.41
C GLY A 332 -0.26 6.35 -15.57
N PHE A 333 1.03 6.40 -15.90
CA PHE A 333 1.76 7.65 -16.13
C PHE A 333 2.03 7.92 -17.61
N VAL A 334 2.21 9.20 -17.94
CA VAL A 334 2.68 9.67 -19.25
C VAL A 334 4.12 9.20 -19.46
N ARG A 335 4.50 8.92 -20.70
CA ARG A 335 5.82 8.37 -21.07
C ARG A 335 7.00 9.20 -20.55
N GLN A 336 6.84 10.51 -20.42
CA GLN A 336 7.87 11.42 -19.91
C GLN A 336 8.15 11.22 -18.40
N PHE A 337 7.13 10.80 -17.63
CA PHE A 337 7.18 10.63 -16.18
C PHE A 337 7.23 9.14 -15.79
N TRP A 338 8.03 8.36 -16.49
CA TRP A 338 8.17 6.91 -16.25
C TRP A 338 8.66 6.56 -14.83
N PHE A 339 9.34 7.49 -14.14
CA PHE A 339 9.89 7.32 -12.79
C PHE A 339 8.96 7.83 -11.67
N TRP A 340 7.73 8.26 -11.99
CA TRP A 340 6.87 8.95 -11.01
C TRP A 340 6.53 8.10 -9.79
N GLU A 341 6.44 6.78 -9.94
CA GLU A 341 6.20 5.88 -8.81
C GLU A 341 7.35 5.93 -7.77
N THR A 342 8.60 6.10 -8.23
CA THR A 342 9.74 6.34 -7.33
C THR A 342 9.58 7.63 -6.53
N VAL A 343 9.05 8.70 -7.16
CA VAL A 343 8.75 9.97 -6.46
C VAL A 343 7.67 9.77 -5.40
N VAL A 344 6.66 8.96 -5.69
CA VAL A 344 5.61 8.59 -4.72
C VAL A 344 6.20 7.86 -3.51
N PHE A 345 7.13 6.93 -3.72
CA PHE A 345 7.82 6.26 -2.62
C PHE A 345 8.71 7.20 -1.81
N ALA A 346 9.47 8.08 -2.47
CA ALA A 346 10.31 9.08 -1.80
C ALA A 346 9.47 10.02 -0.93
N ARG A 347 8.29 10.44 -1.42
CA ARG A 347 7.32 11.21 -0.61
C ARG A 347 6.90 10.45 0.64
N LYS A 348 6.50 9.18 0.50
CA LYS A 348 6.07 8.36 1.64
C LYS A 348 7.18 8.26 2.69
N LEU A 349 8.44 8.05 2.26
CA LEU A 349 9.58 8.01 3.17
C LEU A 349 9.82 9.35 3.87
N ALA A 350 9.78 10.46 3.12
CA ALA A 350 9.96 11.80 3.68
C ALA A 350 8.91 12.11 4.76
N VAL A 351 7.64 11.74 4.53
CA VAL A 351 6.57 11.89 5.53
C VAL A 351 6.85 11.06 6.78
N LEU A 352 7.27 9.79 6.63
CA LEU A 352 7.63 8.93 7.76
C LEU A 352 8.80 9.51 8.55
N VAL A 353 9.85 9.97 7.88
CA VAL A 353 11.02 10.59 8.53
C VAL A 353 10.62 11.85 9.30
N VAL A 354 9.87 12.78 8.68
CA VAL A 354 9.39 14.00 9.37
C VAL A 354 8.55 13.65 10.60
N SER A 355 7.66 12.66 10.48
CA SER A 355 6.83 12.20 11.60
C SER A 355 7.66 11.58 12.73
N SER A 356 8.78 10.93 12.41
CA SER A 356 9.69 10.37 13.42
C SER A 356 10.57 11.44 14.08
N THR A 357 11.08 12.41 13.32
CA THR A 357 11.95 13.49 13.82
C THR A 357 11.24 14.40 14.81
N ALA A 358 9.91 14.49 14.71
CA ALA A 358 9.02 15.17 15.65
C ALA A 358 9.24 14.78 17.12
N PHE A 359 9.73 13.56 17.35
CA PHE A 359 9.80 12.95 18.67
C PHE A 359 11.21 13.04 19.30
N PHE A 360 12.24 13.33 18.51
CA PHE A 360 13.63 13.38 18.99
C PHE A 360 14.02 14.72 19.63
N VAL A 361 13.30 15.80 19.31
CA VAL A 361 13.59 17.13 19.84
C VAL A 361 12.65 17.40 21.02
N SER A 362 13.21 17.32 22.23
CA SER A 362 12.56 17.55 23.52
C SER A 362 11.49 18.64 23.47
N LYS A 363 10.21 18.29 23.74
CA LYS A 363 9.06 19.20 24.00
C LYS A 363 8.94 20.46 23.11
N SER A 364 9.64 20.54 21.97
CA SER A 364 9.63 21.71 21.12
C SER A 364 8.45 21.55 20.17
N LEU A 365 7.32 22.11 20.61
CA LEU A 365 6.19 22.57 19.80
C LEU A 365 5.77 21.58 18.69
N PRO A 366 4.73 20.75 18.93
CA PRO A 366 4.03 19.97 17.90
C PRO A 366 3.74 20.74 16.61
N SER A 367 3.62 22.08 16.70
CA SER A 367 3.44 22.97 15.55
C SER A 367 4.58 22.96 14.54
N ALA A 368 5.85 22.78 14.92
CA ALA A 368 6.98 22.77 13.97
C ALA A 368 6.96 21.51 13.09
N THR A 369 6.66 20.35 13.67
CA THR A 369 6.48 19.09 12.95
C THR A 369 5.28 19.16 12.01
N VAL A 370 4.14 19.64 12.51
CA VAL A 370 2.92 19.79 11.70
C VAL A 370 3.18 20.77 10.56
N ALA A 371 3.88 21.88 10.81
CA ALA A 371 4.27 22.83 9.78
C ALA A 371 5.20 22.19 8.73
N ALA A 372 6.20 21.41 9.13
CA ALA A 372 7.10 20.71 8.22
C ALA A 372 6.38 19.65 7.38
N ALA A 373 5.48 18.87 7.99
CA ALA A 373 4.65 17.88 7.29
C ALA A 373 3.69 18.56 6.30
N THR A 374 3.05 19.66 6.70
CA THR A 374 2.17 20.46 5.83
C THR A 374 2.96 21.11 4.69
N ALA A 375 4.14 21.68 4.96
CA ALA A 375 5.00 22.26 3.93
C ALA A 375 5.43 21.20 2.90
N LEU A 376 5.81 20.00 3.36
CA LEU A 376 6.13 18.86 2.50
C LEU A 376 4.92 18.47 1.63
N ALA A 377 3.74 18.38 2.21
CA ALA A 377 2.50 18.06 1.49
C ALA A 377 2.19 19.11 0.41
N ILE A 378 2.31 20.40 0.73
CA ILE A 378 2.11 21.51 -0.21
C ILE A 378 3.12 21.43 -1.36
N ALA A 379 4.41 21.24 -1.06
CA ALA A 379 5.46 21.12 -2.07
C ALA A 379 5.19 19.96 -3.05
N PHE A 380 4.81 18.79 -2.53
CA PHE A 380 4.45 17.64 -3.38
C PHE A 380 3.17 17.85 -4.17
N ASN A 381 2.16 18.55 -3.62
CA ASN A 381 0.95 18.91 -4.36
C ASN A 381 1.26 19.88 -5.51
N ILE A 382 2.12 20.88 -5.29
CA ILE A 382 2.59 21.80 -6.34
C ILE A 382 3.34 21.01 -7.43
N LEU A 383 4.26 20.12 -7.03
CA LEU A 383 5.00 19.28 -7.97
C LEU A 383 4.05 18.39 -8.80
N HIS A 384 3.07 17.78 -8.16
CA HIS A 384 2.06 16.97 -8.84
C HIS A 384 1.22 17.79 -9.83
N LEU A 385 0.77 18.98 -9.44
CA LEU A 385 -0.03 19.88 -10.27
C LEU A 385 0.76 20.40 -11.49
N LYS A 386 2.04 20.72 -11.31
CA LYS A 386 2.94 21.16 -12.38
C LYS A 386 3.26 20.05 -13.38
N CYS A 387 3.54 18.83 -12.89
CA CYS A 387 3.98 17.73 -13.74
C CYS A 387 2.82 17.01 -14.44
N GLN A 388 1.60 17.01 -13.89
CA GLN A 388 0.44 16.25 -14.41
C GLN A 388 0.83 14.86 -14.94
N PRO A 389 1.39 14.00 -14.08
CA PRO A 389 2.08 12.78 -14.51
C PRO A 389 1.13 11.70 -15.04
N PHE A 390 -0.17 11.78 -14.78
CA PHE A 390 -1.14 10.73 -15.11
C PHE A 390 -1.61 10.76 -16.57
N ASP A 391 -1.72 9.57 -17.16
CA ASP A 391 -2.09 9.36 -18.57
C ASP A 391 -3.61 9.59 -18.79
N LYS A 392 -3.96 10.39 -19.79
CA LYS A 392 -5.36 10.73 -20.15
C LYS A 392 -5.93 9.68 -21.11
N ARG A 393 -6.21 8.47 -20.62
CA ARG A 393 -6.68 7.36 -21.48
C ARG A 393 -8.21 7.37 -21.63
N GLN A 394 -8.66 7.63 -22.86
CA GLN A 394 -10.04 7.77 -23.36
C GLN A 394 -10.71 9.08 -22.97
N GLY A 395 -11.47 9.65 -23.92
CA GLY A 395 -12.16 10.94 -23.85
C GLY A 395 -13.22 11.08 -22.75
N ASP A 396 -13.22 10.18 -21.77
CA ASP A 396 -13.82 10.47 -20.48
C ASP A 396 -12.85 11.36 -19.71
N THR A 397 -13.20 12.63 -19.79
CA THR A 397 -13.02 13.65 -18.77
C THR A 397 -12.97 13.10 -17.33
N SER A 398 -13.57 11.96 -16.97
CA SER A 398 -13.67 11.38 -15.61
C SER A 398 -12.42 11.39 -14.70
N LEU A 399 -11.20 11.06 -15.16
CA LEU A 399 -10.00 11.07 -14.29
C LEU A 399 -9.41 12.47 -14.11
N ALA A 400 -9.43 13.28 -15.17
CA ALA A 400 -9.06 14.68 -15.11
C ALA A 400 -10.16 15.56 -14.47
N VAL A 401 -11.42 15.13 -14.50
CA VAL A 401 -12.62 15.73 -13.87
C VAL A 401 -12.69 15.32 -12.41
N SER A 402 -12.26 14.11 -12.03
CA SER A 402 -12.06 13.80 -10.61
C SER A 402 -11.00 14.71 -9.97
N PHE A 403 -10.03 15.23 -10.74
CA PHE A 403 -9.04 16.20 -10.26
C PHE A 403 -9.44 17.68 -10.55
N ARG A 404 -10.15 17.97 -11.65
CA ARG A 404 -10.62 19.33 -12.04
C ARG A 404 -11.94 19.75 -11.43
N VAL A 405 -12.88 18.85 -11.14
CA VAL A 405 -14.07 19.16 -10.31
C VAL A 405 -13.62 19.37 -8.88
N PHE A 406 -12.62 18.60 -8.43
CA PHE A 406 -11.94 18.77 -7.16
C PHE A 406 -11.24 20.14 -7.06
N CYS A 407 -10.58 20.65 -8.12
CA CYS A 407 -9.99 22.01 -8.13
C CYS A 407 -10.95 23.16 -8.55
N GLY A 408 -11.96 22.91 -9.39
CA GLY A 408 -12.83 23.92 -9.99
C GLY A 408 -14.04 24.30 -9.14
N ARG A 409 -14.53 23.36 -8.31
CA ARG A 409 -15.54 23.64 -7.28
C ARG A 409 -14.92 24.34 -6.06
N TRP A 410 -13.62 24.16 -5.87
CA TRP A 410 -12.75 24.86 -4.91
C TRP A 410 -12.62 26.37 -5.18
N PHE A 411 -12.61 26.80 -6.45
CA PHE A 411 -12.43 28.22 -6.80
C PHE A 411 -13.75 29.03 -6.80
N ASN A 412 -14.91 28.38 -6.91
CA ASN A 412 -16.23 29.04 -7.03
C ASN A 412 -17.10 29.00 -5.76
N LEU A 413 -16.67 28.34 -4.67
CA LEU A 413 -17.38 28.35 -3.38
C LEU A 413 -16.87 29.40 -2.38
N GLY A 414 -16.06 30.35 -2.85
CA GLY A 414 -15.62 31.53 -2.09
C GLY A 414 -16.68 32.61 -1.85
N SER A 415 -17.96 32.32 -2.06
CA SER A 415 -19.09 33.21 -1.76
C SER A 415 -20.37 32.37 -1.84
N PRO A 416 -21.14 32.15 -0.75
CA PRO A 416 -21.58 33.16 0.21
C PRO A 416 -21.52 32.70 1.68
N LEU A 417 -21.07 33.57 2.58
CA LEU A 417 -21.48 33.72 3.99
C LEU A 417 -20.35 34.47 4.69
N GLY A 418 -20.63 35.72 5.05
CA GLY A 418 -19.67 36.60 5.71
C GLY A 418 -19.28 36.06 7.08
N CYS A 419 -17.97 35.94 7.31
CA CYS A 419 -17.37 35.86 8.64
C CYS A 419 -16.12 36.76 8.66
N SER A 420 -16.04 37.54 9.74
CA SER A 420 -15.08 38.62 10.00
C SER A 420 -13.61 38.17 9.93
N ALA A 421 -12.75 39.11 9.56
CA ALA A 421 -11.32 38.97 9.36
C ALA A 421 -10.56 38.61 10.65
N GLY A 422 -9.79 37.53 10.58
CA GLY A 422 -8.85 37.04 11.61
C GLY A 422 -8.66 35.53 11.48
N ASP A 423 -7.52 35.10 10.96
CA ASP A 423 -7.05 33.69 10.91
C ASP A 423 -7.74 32.70 9.94
N SER A 424 -7.95 33.11 8.69
CA SER A 424 -8.63 32.31 7.64
C SER A 424 -7.71 31.55 6.66
N SER A 425 -6.41 31.44 6.90
CA SER A 425 -5.50 30.72 5.97
C SER A 425 -5.29 29.23 6.28
N ILE A 426 -5.52 28.80 7.52
CA ILE A 426 -5.25 27.42 7.98
C ILE A 426 -6.50 26.54 7.90
N TRP A 427 -7.68 27.09 8.18
CA TRP A 427 -8.95 26.34 8.22
C TRP A 427 -9.47 25.93 6.83
N GLY A 428 -9.21 26.72 5.79
CA GLY A 428 -9.52 26.35 4.40
C GLY A 428 -8.64 25.21 3.85
N LEU A 429 -7.41 25.08 4.35
CA LEU A 429 -6.51 23.97 4.03
C LEU A 429 -6.88 22.69 4.79
N LEU A 430 -7.43 22.82 6.00
CA LEU A 430 -7.88 21.68 6.82
C LEU A 430 -9.24 21.11 6.37
N TRP A 431 -10.21 21.95 5.99
CA TRP A 431 -11.53 21.49 5.50
C TRP A 431 -11.44 20.79 4.13
N GLY A 432 -10.44 21.14 3.31
CA GLY A 432 -10.17 20.50 2.02
C GLY A 432 -9.76 19.02 2.08
N ALA A 433 -9.36 18.55 3.26
CA ALA A 433 -9.00 17.15 3.51
C ALA A 433 -10.18 16.30 4.02
N LEU A 434 -11.35 16.91 4.25
CA LEU A 434 -12.28 16.48 5.28
C LEU A 434 -13.65 16.00 4.78
N GLU A 435 -14.00 16.20 3.49
CA GLU A 435 -15.29 15.78 2.93
C GLU A 435 -15.14 14.98 1.62
N GLU A 436 -15.14 13.65 1.71
CA GLU A 436 -16.28 12.80 1.28
C GLU A 436 -15.91 11.33 0.99
N THR A 437 -16.57 10.46 1.75
CA THR A 437 -16.91 9.05 1.50
C THR A 437 -17.74 8.85 0.22
N VAL A 438 -17.54 7.72 -0.47
CA VAL A 438 -18.54 7.14 -1.40
C VAL A 438 -18.89 5.71 -0.93
N GLN A 439 -20.18 5.50 -0.62
CA GLN A 439 -20.79 4.17 -0.44
C GLN A 439 -20.66 3.35 -1.73
N PHE A 440 -20.00 2.20 -1.66
CA PHE A 440 -19.97 1.20 -2.73
C PHE A 440 -21.03 0.12 -2.49
N ARG A 441 -21.92 -0.12 -3.46
CA ARG A 441 -22.76 -1.32 -3.52
C ARG A 441 -22.24 -2.24 -4.62
N VAL A 442 -21.67 -3.38 -4.25
CA VAL A 442 -21.26 -4.44 -5.18
C VAL A 442 -22.34 -5.52 -5.14
N SER A 443 -23.02 -5.75 -6.26
CA SER A 443 -23.93 -6.88 -6.41
C SER A 443 -23.32 -7.93 -7.34
N PHE A 444 -23.31 -9.18 -6.88
CA PHE A 444 -22.81 -10.35 -7.61
C PHE A 444 -23.97 -11.02 -8.35
N GLY A 445 -23.82 -11.20 -9.66
CA GLY A 445 -24.77 -11.97 -10.47
C GLY A 445 -24.02 -13.01 -11.30
N LEU A 446 -24.43 -14.28 -11.21
CA LEU A 446 -24.00 -15.37 -12.08
C LEU A 446 -24.79 -15.28 -13.39
N VAL A 447 -24.09 -15.27 -14.53
CA VAL A 447 -24.71 -15.53 -15.84
C VAL A 447 -23.89 -16.61 -16.56
N GLU A 448 -24.61 -17.59 -17.09
CA GLU A 448 -24.11 -18.78 -17.78
C GLU A 448 -23.20 -18.48 -18.99
N ARG A 449 -22.17 -19.33 -19.12
CA ARG A 449 -21.19 -19.50 -20.22
C ARG A 449 -20.03 -18.50 -20.33
N ARG A 450 -18.90 -18.93 -19.75
CA ARG A 450 -17.48 -18.79 -20.20
C ARG A 450 -16.90 -17.40 -20.54
N GLN A 451 -17.42 -16.29 -20.03
CA GLN A 451 -16.67 -15.04 -19.89
C GLN A 451 -17.07 -14.28 -18.62
N PHE A 452 -16.13 -14.01 -17.69
CA PHE A 452 -16.35 -13.09 -16.58
C PHE A 452 -16.27 -11.65 -17.11
N ILE A 453 -17.41 -11.02 -17.39
CA ILE A 453 -17.49 -9.59 -17.67
C ILE A 453 -17.93 -8.88 -16.39
N PHE A 454 -17.03 -8.07 -15.82
CA PHE A 454 -17.37 -7.14 -14.74
C PHE A 454 -18.19 -5.99 -15.31
N ARG A 455 -19.47 -5.92 -14.94
CA ARG A 455 -20.32 -4.77 -15.27
C ARG A 455 -20.40 -3.85 -14.05
N VAL A 456 -19.65 -2.76 -14.08
CA VAL A 456 -19.80 -1.65 -13.13
C VAL A 456 -20.89 -0.73 -13.70
N SER A 457 -22.09 -0.77 -13.14
CA SER A 457 -23.16 0.18 -13.50
C SER A 457 -23.08 1.40 -12.59
N PHE A 458 -23.00 2.59 -13.19
CA PHE A 458 -23.12 3.87 -12.51
C PHE A 458 -24.60 4.27 -12.48
N GLY A 459 -25.21 4.30 -11.29
CA GLY A 459 -26.54 4.87 -11.09
C GLY A 459 -26.43 6.21 -10.39
N PHE A 460 -26.84 7.29 -11.05
CA PHE A 460 -27.11 8.57 -10.37
C PHE A 460 -28.48 8.48 -9.70
N PHE A 461 -28.52 8.47 -8.36
CA PHE A 461 -29.76 8.72 -7.64
C PHE A 461 -30.05 10.22 -7.71
N LYS A 462 -31.04 10.60 -8.53
CA LYS A 462 -31.62 11.95 -8.51
C LYS A 462 -32.55 11.97 -7.31
N GLY A 463 -32.10 12.55 -6.20
CA GLY A 463 -32.94 12.73 -5.01
C GLY A 463 -34.13 13.63 -5.33
N ASP A 464 -35.33 13.08 -5.17
CA ASP A 464 -36.60 13.79 -5.27
C ASP A 464 -36.64 14.98 -4.31
N ARG A 465 -36.84 16.18 -4.86
CA ARG A 465 -37.40 17.31 -4.12
C ARG A 465 -38.91 17.18 -4.18
N SER A 466 -39.54 16.70 -3.11
CA SER A 466 -40.97 16.95 -2.90
C SER A 466 -41.39 16.53 -1.49
N ILE A 467 -41.47 17.48 -0.55
CA ILE A 467 -42.48 17.46 0.51
C ILE A 467 -42.96 18.90 0.75
N LEU A 468 -44.29 19.05 0.79
CA LEU A 468 -45.13 20.18 1.23
C LEU A 468 -45.38 21.36 0.27
N ALA A 469 -46.38 21.18 -0.61
CA ALA A 469 -47.46 22.17 -0.79
C ALA A 469 -48.72 21.47 -1.33
N SER A 470 -49.78 21.48 -0.52
CA SER A 470 -51.13 20.96 -0.82
C SER A 470 -51.91 21.91 -1.75
N PRO A 471 -53.15 21.59 -2.18
CA PRO A 471 -53.58 21.70 -3.57
C PRO A 471 -54.28 23.01 -3.90
N LEU A 472 -54.10 23.50 -5.13
CA LEU A 472 -55.08 24.36 -5.79
C LEU A 472 -55.32 23.78 -7.18
N GLY A 473 -56.56 23.35 -7.37
CA GLY A 473 -57.03 22.84 -8.66
C GLY A 473 -57.10 23.94 -9.70
N CYS A 474 -56.79 23.59 -10.94
CA CYS A 474 -57.45 24.20 -12.07
C CYS A 474 -57.48 23.18 -13.21
N SER A 475 -58.69 22.71 -13.50
CA SER A 475 -59.01 22.00 -14.72
C SER A 475 -58.79 22.95 -15.90
N LEU A 476 -58.07 22.52 -16.93
CA LEU A 476 -58.28 23.02 -18.29
C LEU A 476 -58.01 21.90 -19.29
N ARG A 477 -59.11 21.20 -19.57
CA ARG A 477 -59.37 20.38 -20.73
C ARG A 477 -59.14 21.20 -22.01
N ARG A 478 -58.35 20.66 -22.95
CA ARG A 478 -58.64 20.64 -24.40
C ARG A 478 -57.60 19.80 -25.14
N GLN A 479 -57.96 18.54 -25.38
CA GLN A 479 -57.62 17.83 -26.61
C GLN A 479 -58.47 18.43 -27.74
N PHE A 480 -57.87 18.68 -28.90
CA PHE A 480 -58.50 18.24 -30.15
C PHE A 480 -58.26 16.73 -30.19
N SER A 481 -59.22 15.84 -30.37
CA SER A 481 -60.58 15.90 -30.93
C SER A 481 -61.63 15.31 -29.98
#